data_AF-A0A1A8FG63-F1
#
_entry.id   AF-A0A1A8FG63-F1
#
_cell.length_a   1.000
_cell.length_b   1.000
_cell.length_c   1.000
_cell.angle_alpha   90.00
_cell.angle_beta   90.00
_cell.angle_gamma   90.00
#
_symmetry.space_group_name_H-M   'P 1'
#
loop_
_entity.id
_entity.type
_entity.pdbx_description
1 polymer ?
#
loop_
_entity_poly.entity_id
_entity_poly.type
_entity_poly.pdbx_seq_one_letter_code
_entity_poly.pdbx_strand_id
1 'polypeptide(L)'
;FNLPAFALGTLLLIPCAGKKTQQVQGFLSICNPVAVLEQVDELMNTGELAGIPSQIRQTVLTFITQNGQHQKLIKTKHFNHLKQFIVTSGQPNQVKDLVDCLISQNCQDDADSLTREYLKHRERQLGKRLRNGSISHN
;
A
#
# COMPACT_ATOMS: atom_id res chain seq x y z
N PHE A 1 -6.88 17.55 19.60
CA PHE A 1 -6.04 16.40 19.19
C PHE A 1 -6.68 15.71 18.00
N ASN A 2 -6.05 15.73 16.82
CA ASN A 2 -6.49 14.91 15.69
C ASN A 2 -5.57 13.69 15.63
N LEU A 3 -6.07 12.52 16.02
CA LEU A 3 -5.34 11.24 16.02
C LEU A 3 -5.88 10.31 14.92
N PRO A 4 -5.71 10.64 13.63
CA PRO A 4 -6.40 9.93 12.56
C PRO A 4 -5.92 8.48 12.38
N ALA A 5 -4.68 8.13 12.75
CA ALA A 5 -4.21 6.75 12.73
C ALA A 5 -4.87 5.90 13.81
N PHE A 6 -5.05 6.44 15.02
CA PHE A 6 -5.77 5.74 16.08
C PHE A 6 -7.25 5.60 15.75
N ALA A 7 -7.89 6.64 15.22
CA ALA A 7 -9.26 6.56 14.74
C ALA A 7 -9.41 5.47 13.67
N LEU A 8 -8.54 5.45 12.66
CA LEU A 8 -8.54 4.40 11.65
C LEU A 8 -8.28 3.01 12.25
N GLY A 9 -7.36 2.89 13.21
CA GLY A 9 -7.12 1.67 13.97
C GLY A 9 -8.39 1.14 14.64
N THR A 10 -9.18 2.01 15.28
CA THR A 10 -10.45 1.60 15.88
C THR A 10 -11.49 1.18 14.85
N LEU A 11 -11.56 1.83 13.69
CA LEU A 11 -12.46 1.42 12.59
C LEU A 11 -12.10 0.02 12.07
N LEU A 12 -10.81 -0.33 12.05
CA LEU A 12 -10.36 -1.66 11.61
C LEU A 12 -10.81 -2.79 12.56
N LEU A 13 -11.13 -2.48 13.81
CA LEU A 13 -11.63 -3.45 14.79
C LEU A 13 -13.13 -3.77 14.63
N ILE A 14 -13.84 -3.08 13.73
CA ILE A 14 -15.26 -3.35 13.50
C ILE A 14 -15.44 -4.76 12.93
N PRO A 15 -16.23 -5.63 13.57
CA PRO A 15 -16.38 -7.03 13.16
C PRO A 15 -17.19 -7.19 11.87
N CYS A 16 -18.06 -6.23 11.56
CA CYS A 16 -18.89 -6.25 10.35
C CYS A 16 -18.12 -5.70 9.15
N ALA A 17 -17.71 -6.59 8.22
CA ALA A 17 -16.89 -6.23 7.06
C ALA A 17 -17.50 -5.11 6.18
N GLY A 18 -18.82 -5.16 5.93
CA GLY A 18 -19.49 -4.14 5.09
C GLY A 18 -19.44 -2.74 5.72
N LYS A 19 -19.81 -2.64 7.01
CA LYS A 19 -19.76 -1.38 7.75
C LYS A 19 -18.32 -0.88 7.92
N LYS A 20 -17.38 -1.80 8.18
CA LYS A 20 -15.95 -1.50 8.27
C LYS A 20 -15.44 -0.82 7.00
N THR A 21 -15.64 -1.44 5.84
CA THR A 21 -15.15 -0.90 4.56
C THR A 21 -15.75 0.48 4.27
N GLN A 22 -17.06 0.65 4.47
CA GLN A 22 -17.72 1.93 4.24
C GLN A 22 -17.19 3.03 5.16
N GLN A 23 -17.03 2.74 6.45
CA GLN A 23 -16.54 3.74 7.40
C GLN A 23 -15.07 4.07 7.18
N VAL A 24 -14.23 3.08 6.85
CA VAL A 24 -12.83 3.30 6.49
C VAL A 24 -12.70 4.18 5.25
N GLN A 25 -13.46 3.89 4.18
CA GLN A 25 -13.44 4.71 2.97
C GLN A 25 -13.96 6.13 3.21
N GLY A 26 -15.07 6.27 3.95
CA GLY A 26 -15.61 7.57 4.32
C GLY A 26 -14.61 8.39 5.14
N PHE A 27 -13.95 7.76 6.11
CA PHE A 27 -12.93 8.40 6.94
C PHE A 27 -11.72 8.85 6.12
N LEU A 28 -11.17 7.98 5.26
CA LEU A 28 -10.02 8.31 4.44
C LEU A 28 -10.31 9.36 3.35
N SER A 29 -11.58 9.52 2.97
CA SER A 29 -12.00 10.56 2.02
C SER A 29 -11.98 11.97 2.64
N ILE A 30 -12.17 12.09 3.95
CA ILE A 30 -12.17 13.39 4.67
C ILE A 30 -10.84 13.67 5.38
N CYS A 31 -10.06 12.64 5.71
CA CYS A 31 -8.78 12.79 6.40
C CYS A 31 -7.62 12.96 5.41
N ASN A 32 -6.48 13.48 5.89
CA ASN A 32 -5.24 13.45 5.13
C ASN A 32 -4.57 12.07 5.29
N PRO A 33 -4.53 11.22 4.24
CA PRO A 33 -3.95 9.88 4.34
C PRO A 33 -2.43 9.90 4.59
N VAL A 34 -1.73 10.98 4.20
CA VAL A 34 -0.28 11.13 4.50
C VAL A 34 -0.07 11.30 6.01
N ALA A 35 -0.87 12.15 6.65
CA ALA A 35 -0.79 12.38 8.10
C ALA A 35 -1.09 11.10 8.90
N VAL A 36 -1.94 10.21 8.37
CA VAL A 36 -2.18 8.89 8.97
C VAL A 36 -0.90 8.06 8.94
N LEU A 37 -0.20 8.00 7.80
CA LEU A 37 1.04 7.22 7.66
C LEU A 37 2.16 7.78 8.57
N GLU A 38 2.30 9.10 8.64
CA GLU A 38 3.27 9.76 9.53
C GLU A 38 2.99 9.40 11.00
N GLN A 39 1.73 9.47 11.41
CA GLN A 39 1.34 9.15 12.77
C GLN A 39 1.53 7.67 13.12
N VAL A 40 1.38 6.76 12.16
CA VAL A 40 1.71 5.34 12.38
C VAL A 40 3.20 5.16 12.62
N ASP A 41 4.06 5.83 11.84
CA ASP A 41 5.52 5.78 12.02
C ASP A 41 5.97 6.42 13.35
N GLU A 42 5.30 7.47 13.80
CA GLU A 42 5.73 8.23 14.98
C GLU A 42 5.15 7.68 16.29
N LEU A 43 3.87 7.31 16.30
CA LEU A 43 3.13 7.03 17.53
C LEU A 43 2.77 5.57 17.74
N MET A 44 2.89 4.72 16.72
CA MET A 44 2.42 3.32 16.77
C MET A 44 3.58 2.31 16.64
N ASN A 45 4.64 2.52 17.43
CA ASN A 45 5.89 1.75 17.41
C ASN A 45 5.93 0.58 18.41
N THR A 46 4.82 0.26 19.09
CA THR A 46 4.78 -0.71 20.19
C THR A 46 4.33 -2.11 19.76
N GLY A 47 5.12 -3.12 20.13
CA GLY A 47 5.03 -4.50 19.65
C GLY A 47 3.75 -5.28 20.01
N GLU A 48 3.01 -4.90 21.04
CA GLU A 48 1.76 -5.58 21.43
C GLU A 48 0.65 -5.43 20.39
N LEU A 49 0.73 -4.41 19.54
CA LEU A 49 -0.23 -4.16 18.46
C LEU A 49 0.38 -4.40 17.08
N ALA A 50 1.52 -5.11 16.94
CA ALA A 50 2.31 -5.18 15.70
C ALA A 50 1.53 -5.47 14.40
N GLY A 51 0.33 -6.05 14.47
CA GLY A 51 -0.58 -6.20 13.32
C GLY A 51 -1.39 -4.96 12.94
N ILE A 52 -1.78 -4.09 13.88
CA ILE A 52 -2.65 -2.93 13.63
C ILE A 52 -1.92 -1.84 12.83
N PRO A 53 -0.68 -1.41 13.16
CA PRO A 53 0.09 -0.47 12.35
C PRO A 53 0.25 -0.96 10.90
N SER A 54 0.54 -2.24 10.72
CA SER A 54 0.67 -2.84 9.39
C SER A 54 -0.64 -2.79 8.61
N GLN A 55 -1.77 -3.14 9.25
CA GLN A 55 -3.09 -3.07 8.63
C GLN A 55 -3.49 -1.64 8.28
N ILE A 56 -3.18 -0.66 9.14
CA ILE A 56 -3.44 0.76 8.87
C ILE A 56 -2.65 1.20 7.64
N ARG A 57 -1.33 0.93 7.59
CA ARG A 57 -0.49 1.26 6.42
C ARG A 57 -1.06 0.64 5.15
N GLN A 58 -1.37 -0.65 5.18
CA GLN A 58 -1.90 -1.35 4.02
C GLN A 58 -3.24 -0.77 3.56
N THR A 59 -4.12 -0.43 4.49
CA THR A 59 -5.43 0.18 4.20
C THR A 59 -5.27 1.54 3.53
N VAL A 60 -4.37 2.38 4.05
CA VAL A 60 -4.10 3.72 3.49
C VAL A 60 -3.47 3.61 2.10
N LEU A 61 -2.46 2.76 1.92
CA LEU A 61 -1.81 2.54 0.62
C LEU A 61 -2.80 1.99 -0.42
N THR A 62 -3.69 1.08 -0.01
CA THR A 62 -4.76 0.57 -0.88
C THR A 62 -5.70 1.69 -1.32
N PHE A 63 -6.15 2.53 -0.38
CA PHE A 63 -7.03 3.67 -0.68
C PHE A 63 -6.38 4.68 -1.63
N ILE A 64 -5.11 5.02 -1.40
CA ILE A 64 -4.36 5.94 -2.28
C ILE A 64 -4.25 5.37 -3.69
N THR A 65 -3.96 4.06 -3.78
CA THR A 65 -3.81 3.38 -5.07
C THR A 65 -5.12 3.32 -5.84
N GLN A 66 -6.22 2.98 -5.16
CA GLN A 66 -7.55 2.89 -5.79
C GLN A 66 -8.08 4.24 -6.27
N ASN A 67 -7.73 5.33 -5.59
CA ASN A 67 -8.19 6.68 -5.93
C ASN A 67 -7.20 7.45 -6.81
N GLY A 68 -6.14 6.82 -7.31
CA GLY A 68 -5.13 7.48 -8.16
C GLY A 68 -4.34 8.59 -7.45
N GLN A 69 -4.32 8.62 -6.11
CA GLN A 69 -3.72 9.71 -5.32
C GLN A 69 -2.21 9.53 -5.10
N HIS A 70 -1.53 8.76 -5.96
CA HIS A 70 -0.10 8.41 -5.85
C HIS A 70 0.81 9.64 -5.69
N GLN A 71 0.45 10.75 -6.34
CA GLN A 71 1.19 12.02 -6.29
C GLN A 71 1.42 12.52 -4.85
N LYS A 72 0.50 12.25 -3.92
CA LYS A 72 0.60 12.67 -2.52
C LYS A 72 1.76 12.01 -1.78
N LEU A 73 2.20 10.83 -2.21
CA LEU A 73 3.25 10.07 -1.54
C LEU A 73 4.62 10.20 -2.21
N ILE A 74 4.70 10.54 -3.50
CA ILE A 74 5.97 10.59 -4.26
C ILE A 74 7.00 11.52 -3.61
N LYS A 75 6.58 12.63 -3.01
CA LYS A 75 7.47 13.60 -2.36
C LYS A 75 7.70 13.34 -0.87
N THR A 76 7.29 12.17 -0.37
CA THR A 76 7.31 11.84 1.06
C THR A 76 8.20 10.64 1.34
N LYS A 77 8.63 10.49 2.60
CA LYS A 77 9.36 9.28 3.07
C LYS A 77 8.58 7.98 2.84
N HIS A 78 7.27 8.05 2.66
CA HIS A 78 6.40 6.88 2.44
C HIS A 78 6.36 6.40 0.99
N PHE A 79 7.01 7.10 0.05
CA PHE A 79 7.08 6.67 -1.35
C PHE A 79 7.65 5.25 -1.51
N ASN A 80 8.70 4.92 -0.76
CA ASN A 80 9.30 3.59 -0.80
C ASN A 80 8.30 2.49 -0.37
N HIS A 81 7.46 2.76 0.62
CA HIS A 81 6.42 1.83 1.04
C HIS A 81 5.33 1.65 -0.04
N LEU A 82 4.94 2.73 -0.72
CA LEU A 82 4.01 2.67 -1.85
C LEU A 82 4.61 1.83 -3.00
N LYS A 83 5.88 2.06 -3.34
CA LYS A 83 6.60 1.33 -4.38
C LYS A 83 6.63 -0.17 -4.08
N GLN A 84 7.06 -0.55 -2.88
CA GLN A 84 7.08 -1.96 -2.44
C GLN A 84 5.68 -2.58 -2.43
N PHE A 85 4.67 -1.84 -2.00
CA PHE A 85 3.28 -2.29 -1.99
C PHE A 85 2.78 -2.61 -3.41
N ILE A 86 3.03 -1.71 -4.37
CA ILE A 86 2.64 -1.90 -5.78
C ILE A 86 3.44 -3.03 -6.45
N VAL A 87 4.74 -3.17 -6.17
CA VAL A 87 5.55 -4.29 -6.69
C VAL A 87 5.01 -5.65 -6.20
N THR A 88 4.62 -5.72 -4.93
CA THR A 88 4.25 -6.98 -4.27
C THR A 88 2.80 -7.38 -4.54
N SER A 89 1.89 -6.40 -4.49
CA SER A 89 0.44 -6.63 -4.48
C SER A 89 -0.33 -5.86 -5.57
N GLY A 90 0.36 -4.98 -6.31
CA GLY A 90 -0.26 -4.16 -7.35
C GLY A 90 -0.64 -4.96 -8.59
N GLN A 91 -1.74 -4.57 -9.21
CA GLN A 91 -2.13 -5.03 -10.54
C GLN A 91 -1.33 -4.30 -11.63
N PRO A 92 -1.17 -4.88 -12.83
CA PRO A 92 -0.44 -4.24 -13.93
C PRO A 92 -0.89 -2.79 -14.21
N ASN A 93 -2.19 -2.53 -14.13
CA ASN A 93 -2.74 -1.19 -14.34
C ASN A 93 -2.28 -0.22 -13.25
N GLN A 94 -2.23 -0.64 -11.99
CA GLN A 94 -1.77 0.20 -10.87
C GLN A 94 -0.27 0.51 -10.96
N VAL A 95 0.53 -0.45 -11.44
CA VAL A 95 1.95 -0.23 -11.74
C VAL A 95 2.09 0.81 -12.84
N LYS A 96 1.31 0.67 -13.93
CA LYS A 96 1.31 1.63 -15.03
C LYS A 96 0.92 3.04 -14.57
N ASP A 97 -0.14 3.17 -13.79
CA ASP A 97 -0.60 4.46 -13.27
C ASP A 97 0.46 5.14 -12.40
N LEU A 98 1.22 4.37 -11.60
CA LEU A 98 2.33 4.90 -10.82
C LEU A 98 3.53 5.30 -11.70
N VAL A 99 3.86 4.51 -12.72
CA VAL A 99 4.92 4.83 -13.69
C VAL A 99 4.60 6.13 -14.45
N ASP A 100 3.38 6.25 -14.97
CA ASP A 100 2.92 7.46 -15.67
C ASP A 100 2.96 8.69 -14.75
N CYS A 101 2.63 8.51 -13.48
CA CYS A 101 2.72 9.55 -12.46
C CYS A 101 4.18 9.98 -12.18
N LEU A 102 5.12 9.03 -12.12
CA LEU A 102 6.54 9.31 -11.92
C LEU A 102 7.16 10.03 -13.12
N ILE A 103 6.83 9.60 -14.34
CA ILE A 103 7.25 10.27 -15.57
C ILE A 103 6.74 11.71 -15.58
N SER A 104 5.47 11.92 -15.22
CA SER A 104 4.87 13.26 -15.13
C SER A 104 5.53 14.16 -14.08
N GLN A 105 6.19 13.59 -13.07
CA GLN A 105 6.96 14.32 -12.05
C GLN A 105 8.46 14.40 -12.35
N ASN A 106 8.88 14.01 -13.56
CA ASN A 106 10.27 13.98 -13.99
C ASN A 106 11.16 13.02 -13.15
N CYS A 107 10.57 11.98 -12.57
CA CYS A 107 11.24 10.93 -11.79
C CYS A 107 11.46 9.68 -12.66
N GLN A 108 12.16 9.81 -13.79
CA GLN A 108 12.34 8.71 -14.76
C GLN A 108 13.10 7.52 -14.17
N ASP A 109 14.17 7.77 -13.41
CA ASP A 109 14.96 6.70 -12.77
C ASP A 109 14.11 5.85 -11.82
N ASP A 110 13.18 6.48 -11.07
CA ASP A 110 12.26 5.80 -10.17
C ASP A 110 11.22 4.98 -10.94
N ALA A 111 10.72 5.50 -12.07
CA ALA A 111 9.79 4.81 -12.94
C ALA A 111 10.40 3.54 -13.55
N ASP A 112 11.64 3.66 -14.04
CA ASP A 112 12.42 2.54 -14.57
C ASP A 112 12.74 1.51 -13.48
N SER A 113 13.15 1.98 -12.31
CA SER A 113 13.43 1.15 -11.15
C SER A 113 12.19 0.35 -10.71
N LEU A 114 11.02 1.00 -10.61
CA LEU A 114 9.74 0.36 -10.30
C LEU A 114 9.36 -0.71 -11.34
N THR A 115 9.48 -0.40 -12.63
CA THR A 115 9.14 -1.33 -13.71
C THR A 115 10.01 -2.58 -13.67
N ARG A 116 11.34 -2.40 -13.52
CA ARG A 116 12.29 -3.52 -13.39
C ARG A 116 11.99 -4.39 -12.18
N GLU A 117 11.71 -3.77 -11.04
CA GLU A 117 11.43 -4.48 -9.79
C GLU A 117 10.13 -5.31 -9.88
N TYR A 118 9.07 -4.74 -10.47
CA TYR A 118 7.81 -5.43 -10.69
C TYR A 118 7.94 -6.63 -11.63
N LEU A 119 8.62 -6.47 -12.77
CA LEU A 119 8.85 -7.57 -13.73
C LEU A 119 9.63 -8.71 -13.07
N LYS A 120 10.73 -8.39 -12.39
CA LYS A 120 11.55 -9.37 -11.65
C LYS A 120 10.74 -10.08 -10.56
N HIS A 121 9.87 -9.36 -9.85
CA HIS A 121 8.98 -9.97 -8.86
C HIS A 121 8.00 -10.95 -9.52
N ARG A 122 7.36 -10.58 -10.64
CA ARG A 122 6.45 -11.47 -11.38
C ARG A 122 7.14 -12.72 -11.91
N GLU A 123 8.32 -12.60 -12.49
CA GLU A 123 9.09 -13.75 -12.98
C GLU A 123 9.39 -14.75 -11.85
N ARG A 124 9.79 -14.26 -10.67
CA ARG A 124 10.03 -15.10 -9.50
C ARG A 124 8.75 -15.81 -9.04
N GLN A 125 7.61 -15.14 -9.07
CA GLN A 125 6.32 -15.74 -8.69
C GLN A 125 5.88 -16.81 -9.70
N LEU A 126 6.10 -16.58 -11.00
CA LEU A 126 5.84 -17.58 -12.05
C LEU A 126 6.75 -18.80 -11.90
N GLY A 127 8.06 -18.59 -11.68
CA GLY A 127 9.02 -19.68 -11.48
C GLY A 127 8.71 -20.53 -10.23
N LYS A 128 8.28 -19.90 -9.13
CA LYS A 128 7.82 -20.61 -7.92
C LYS A 128 6.55 -21.42 -8.18
N ARG A 129 5.60 -20.90 -8.96
CA ARG A 129 4.35 -21.61 -9.29
C ARG A 129 4.61 -22.86 -10.13
N LEU A 130 5.53 -22.77 -11.10
CA LEU A 130 5.94 -23.91 -11.93
C LEU A 130 6.61 -25.01 -11.11
N ARG A 131 7.52 -24.65 -10.19
CA ARG A 131 8.22 -25.61 -9.32
C ARG A 131 7.31 -26.27 -8.28
N ASN A 132 6.32 -25.56 -7.75
CA ASN A 132 5.36 -26.14 -6.79
C ASN A 132 4.31 -27.04 -7.47
N GLY A 133 4.00 -26.83 -8.76
CA GLY A 133 3.14 -27.73 -9.53
C GLY A 133 3.79 -29.08 -9.85
N SER A 134 5.13 -29.17 -9.80
CA SER A 134 5.88 -30.40 -10.06
C SER A 134 5.98 -31.34 -8.86
N ILE A 135 5.54 -30.94 -7.66
CA ILE A 135 5.69 -31.69 -6.40
C ILE A 135 4.36 -32.35 -5.96
N SER A 136 3.38 -32.46 -6.86
CA SER A 136 2.16 -33.25 -6.61
C SER A 136 2.07 -34.42 -7.58
N HIS A 137 3.01 -35.37 -7.49
CA HIS A 137 2.83 -36.73 -7.99
C HIS A 137 3.76 -37.66 -7.20
N ASN A 138 3.21 -38.24 -6.13
CA ASN A 138 3.34 -39.64 -5.72
C ASN A 138 2.53 -39.89 -4.44
#